data_AF-A0AAW0FNE7-F1
#
_entry.id   AF-A0AAW0FNE7-F1
#
_cell.length_a   1.000
_cell.length_b   1.000
_cell.length_c   1.000
_cell.angle_alpha   90.00
_cell.angle_beta   90.00
_cell.angle_gamma   90.00
#
_symmetry.space_group_name_H-M   'P 1'
#
loop_
_entity.id
_entity.type
_entity.pdbx_description
1 polymer ?
#
loop_
_entity_poly.entity_id
_entity_poly.type
_entity_poly.pdbx_seq_one_letter_code
_entity_poly.pdbx_strand_id
1 'polypeptide(L)'
;MSEVYLEIHIGNKDEHDRDKAVYDATVALLEKNASIYGLPSSAELLSEEQQSILQELDSSLKMRFEPPRPLCAGRLVFKLDQSPGLAKSRANFIALCTGEKGTCKNAPNKRLHYLDTPVHRIVKGFVAQGGDVTRGDGSGGESIYGKNFNDEKDGLKKKMHRGSLAMANSGKNSNSSQYFVVLTDDEVKLNKMNGKYVVFGDVVQGHDVLDKLDEVGGGADGKPSLPVWVSACGMC
;
A
#
# COMPACT_ATOMS: atom_id res chain seq x y z
N MET A 1 -2.39 -17.69 16.03
CA MET A 1 -2.16 -17.29 14.64
C MET A 1 -1.68 -15.86 14.66
N SER A 2 -0.53 -15.51 14.09
CA SER A 2 -0.08 -14.11 14.02
C SER A 2 -0.09 -13.67 12.56
N GLU A 3 -1.30 -13.47 12.06
CA GLU A 3 -1.53 -12.86 10.76
C GLU A 3 -1.70 -11.36 10.95
N VAL A 4 -1.12 -10.60 10.04
CA VAL A 4 -1.21 -9.14 9.99
C VAL A 4 -1.61 -8.74 8.58
N TYR A 5 -2.22 -7.57 8.44
CA TYR A 5 -2.62 -7.08 7.13
C TYR A 5 -2.10 -5.67 6.85
N LEU A 6 -1.91 -5.40 5.56
CA LEU A 6 -1.73 -4.07 5.01
C LEU A 6 -2.76 -3.88 3.89
N GLU A 7 -3.63 -2.89 4.03
CA GLU A 7 -4.50 -2.43 2.96
C GLU A 7 -3.76 -1.41 2.11
N ILE A 8 -3.73 -1.65 0.81
CA ILE A 8 -2.93 -0.88 -0.14
C ILE A 8 -3.85 -0.01 -0.98
N HIS A 9 -3.52 1.27 -1.04
CA HIS A 9 -4.11 2.20 -1.99
C HIS A 9 -3.11 2.56 -3.09
N ILE A 10 -3.61 2.74 -4.30
CA ILE A 10 -2.85 3.14 -5.49
C ILE A 10 -3.63 4.26 -6.20
N GLY A 11 -3.00 5.41 -6.41
CA GLY A 11 -3.57 6.54 -7.14
C GLY A 11 -3.28 7.90 -6.52
N ASN A 12 -3.78 8.96 -7.15
CA ASN A 12 -3.64 10.31 -6.61
C ASN A 12 -4.84 10.62 -5.71
N LYS A 13 -4.60 10.74 -4.40
CA LYS A 13 -5.66 10.98 -3.40
C LYS A 13 -6.38 12.31 -3.64
N ASP A 14 -5.63 13.40 -3.86
CA ASP A 14 -6.21 14.72 -4.03
C ASP A 14 -7.05 14.82 -5.32
N GLU A 15 -6.60 14.14 -6.38
CA GLU A 15 -7.35 14.04 -7.63
C GLU A 15 -8.62 13.21 -7.45
N HIS A 16 -8.53 12.05 -6.79
CA HIS A 16 -9.68 11.22 -6.47
C HIS A 16 -10.71 11.97 -5.63
N ASP A 17 -10.28 12.68 -4.58
CA ASP A 17 -11.19 13.42 -3.70
C ASP A 17 -11.91 14.54 -4.45
N ARG A 18 -11.21 15.24 -5.36
CA ARG A 18 -11.83 16.24 -6.25
C ARG A 18 -12.84 15.60 -7.21
N ASP A 19 -12.45 14.54 -7.91
CA ASP A 19 -13.32 13.85 -8.87
C ASP A 19 -14.54 13.25 -8.18
N LYS A 20 -14.36 12.74 -6.94
CA LYS A 20 -15.45 12.23 -6.12
C LYS A 20 -16.42 13.33 -5.72
N ALA A 21 -15.94 14.48 -5.27
CA ALA A 21 -16.81 15.60 -4.92
C ALA A 21 -17.64 16.06 -6.12
N VAL A 22 -17.04 16.08 -7.31
CA VAL A 22 -17.72 16.41 -8.57
C VAL A 22 -18.77 15.35 -8.94
N TYR A 23 -18.42 14.07 -8.84
CA TYR A 23 -19.34 12.96 -9.08
C TYR A 23 -20.53 12.99 -8.12
N ASP A 24 -20.28 13.14 -6.81
CA ASP A 24 -21.31 13.21 -5.78
C ASP A 24 -22.27 14.39 -6.02
N ALA A 25 -21.75 15.55 -6.45
CA ALA A 25 -22.58 16.70 -6.82
C ALA A 25 -23.46 16.41 -8.06
N THR A 26 -22.93 15.69 -9.04
CA THR A 26 -23.69 15.25 -10.23
C THR A 26 -24.81 14.29 -9.83
N VAL A 27 -24.53 13.32 -8.97
CA VAL A 27 -25.52 12.37 -8.44
C VAL A 27 -26.60 13.11 -7.64
N ALA A 28 -26.24 14.05 -6.78
CA ALA A 28 -27.22 14.83 -6.02
C ALA A 28 -28.17 15.64 -6.91
N LEU A 29 -27.64 16.21 -8.01
CA LEU A 29 -28.47 16.90 -8.99
C LEU A 29 -29.38 15.93 -9.74
N LEU A 30 -28.87 14.76 -10.14
CA LEU A 30 -29.65 13.70 -10.76
C LEU A 30 -30.81 13.28 -9.85
N GLU A 31 -30.53 12.92 -8.59
CA GLU A 31 -31.53 12.45 -7.62
C GLU A 31 -32.66 13.47 -7.43
N LYS A 32 -32.33 14.76 -7.38
CA LYS A 32 -33.33 15.83 -7.23
C LYS A 32 -34.27 15.95 -8.44
N ASN A 33 -33.80 15.59 -9.63
CA ASN A 33 -34.50 15.83 -10.89
C ASN A 33 -34.99 14.54 -11.57
N ALA A 34 -34.60 13.36 -11.09
CA ALA A 34 -34.83 12.10 -11.76
C ALA A 34 -36.32 11.81 -12.02
N SER A 35 -37.19 12.04 -11.02
CA SER A 35 -38.64 11.83 -11.20
C SER A 35 -39.30 12.84 -12.12
N ILE A 36 -38.74 14.05 -12.23
CA ILE A 36 -39.31 15.15 -13.03
C ILE A 36 -39.06 14.90 -14.51
N TYR A 37 -37.84 14.46 -14.85
CA TYR A 37 -37.39 14.29 -16.23
C TYR A 37 -37.33 12.81 -16.66
N GLY A 38 -37.79 11.88 -15.82
CA GLY A 38 -37.77 10.45 -16.11
C GLY A 38 -36.36 9.88 -16.26
N LEU A 39 -35.40 10.38 -15.47
CA LEU A 39 -34.00 9.97 -15.53
C LEU A 39 -33.78 8.66 -14.76
N PRO A 40 -32.79 7.84 -15.16
CA PRO A 40 -32.37 6.65 -14.40
C PRO A 40 -31.85 7.01 -13.01
N SER A 41 -31.80 6.00 -12.13
CA SER A 41 -31.35 6.15 -10.74
C SER A 41 -29.83 6.23 -10.57
N SER A 42 -29.06 6.10 -11.65
CA SER A 42 -27.59 6.10 -11.62
C SER A 42 -27.06 6.95 -12.77
N ALA A 43 -26.02 7.73 -12.47
CA ALA A 43 -25.43 8.67 -13.41
C ALA A 43 -24.77 7.95 -14.61
N GLU A 44 -24.24 6.75 -14.37
CA GLU A 44 -23.59 5.91 -15.36
C GLU A 44 -24.56 5.37 -16.43
N LEU A 45 -25.87 5.39 -16.14
CA LEU A 45 -26.92 4.90 -17.04
C LEU A 45 -27.55 6.01 -17.90
N LEU A 46 -27.14 7.27 -17.71
CA LEU A 46 -27.68 8.39 -18.48
C LEU A 46 -27.20 8.34 -19.93
N SER A 47 -28.15 8.45 -20.87
CA SER A 47 -27.81 8.73 -22.26
C SER A 47 -27.19 10.13 -22.41
N GLU A 48 -26.50 10.39 -23.52
CA GLU A 48 -25.94 11.73 -23.81
C GLU A 48 -27.02 12.83 -23.75
N GLU A 49 -28.23 12.53 -24.25
CA GLU A 49 -29.38 13.44 -24.20
C GLU A 49 -29.79 13.73 -22.74
N GLN A 50 -29.84 12.71 -21.89
CA GLN A 50 -30.18 12.86 -20.48
C GLN A 50 -29.07 13.58 -19.69
N GLN A 51 -27.81 13.40 -20.08
CA GLN A 51 -26.69 14.17 -19.52
C GLN A 51 -26.81 15.66 -19.88
N SER A 52 -27.20 15.98 -21.12
CA SER A 52 -27.45 17.37 -21.54
C SER A 52 -28.57 18.03 -20.72
N ILE A 53 -29.65 17.31 -20.40
CA ILE A 53 -30.71 17.84 -19.51
C ILE A 53 -30.11 18.29 -18.17
N LEU A 54 -29.29 17.45 -17.53
CA LEU A 54 -28.66 17.83 -16.27
C LEU A 54 -27.75 19.05 -16.44
N GLN A 55 -26.93 19.08 -17.50
CA GLN A 55 -26.04 20.21 -17.79
C GLN A 55 -26.80 21.53 -17.99
N GLU A 56 -28.00 21.49 -18.55
CA GLU A 56 -28.86 22.68 -18.67
C GLU A 56 -29.45 23.12 -17.31
N LEU A 57 -29.77 22.17 -16.43
CA LEU A 57 -30.30 22.46 -15.09
C LEU A 57 -29.28 23.16 -14.18
N ASP A 58 -27.99 22.84 -14.34
CA ASP A 58 -26.90 23.56 -13.69
C ASP A 58 -25.67 23.63 -14.60
N SER A 59 -25.63 24.67 -15.43
CA SER A 59 -24.52 24.92 -16.36
C SER A 59 -23.22 25.36 -15.68
N SER A 60 -23.27 25.66 -14.37
CA SER A 60 -22.08 26.02 -13.59
C SER A 60 -21.37 24.81 -12.99
N LEU A 61 -22.11 23.71 -12.80
CA LEU A 61 -21.57 22.47 -12.28
C LEU A 61 -20.78 21.74 -13.38
N LYS A 62 -19.47 21.60 -13.18
CA LYS A 62 -18.67 20.68 -14.00
C LYS A 62 -19.07 19.26 -13.66
N MET A 63 -19.87 18.60 -14.50
CA MET A 63 -20.42 17.27 -14.19
C MET A 63 -19.45 16.14 -14.48
N ARG A 64 -19.64 15.05 -13.75
CA ARG A 64 -18.98 13.76 -13.98
C ARG A 64 -20.00 12.65 -13.83
N PHE A 65 -20.17 11.83 -14.86
CA PHE A 65 -21.19 10.77 -14.89
C PHE A 65 -20.64 9.38 -14.59
N GLU A 66 -19.32 9.21 -14.58
CA GLU A 66 -18.66 7.98 -14.15
C GLU A 66 -18.02 8.16 -12.76
N PRO A 67 -18.13 7.20 -11.85
CA PRO A 67 -17.46 7.30 -10.55
C PRO A 67 -15.94 7.40 -10.74
N PRO A 68 -15.22 8.12 -9.86
CA PRO A 68 -13.76 8.10 -9.88
C PRO A 68 -13.24 6.69 -9.64
N ARG A 69 -12.10 6.36 -10.26
CA ARG A 69 -11.44 5.07 -10.05
C ARG A 69 -11.18 4.88 -8.54
N PRO A 70 -11.55 3.73 -7.95
CA PRO A 70 -11.26 3.45 -6.55
C PRO A 70 -9.75 3.48 -6.27
N LEU A 71 -9.37 4.09 -5.15
CA LEU A 71 -7.97 4.08 -4.69
C LEU A 71 -7.57 2.73 -4.08
N CYS A 72 -8.52 2.01 -3.46
CA CYS A 72 -8.23 0.73 -2.80
C CYS A 72 -7.85 -0.34 -3.83
N ALA A 73 -6.58 -0.76 -3.78
CA ALA A 73 -6.06 -1.84 -4.61
C ALA A 73 -6.35 -3.22 -4.00
N GLY A 74 -6.54 -3.28 -2.68
CA GLY A 74 -6.90 -4.49 -1.94
C GLY A 74 -6.07 -4.67 -0.67
N ARG A 75 -6.21 -5.83 -0.05
CA ARG A 75 -5.55 -6.16 1.23
C ARG A 75 -4.55 -7.28 1.05
N LEU A 76 -3.32 -7.04 1.49
CA LEU A 76 -2.30 -8.08 1.69
C LEU A 76 -2.42 -8.61 3.11
N VAL A 77 -2.56 -9.93 3.25
CA VAL A 77 -2.49 -10.62 4.55
C VAL A 77 -1.19 -11.41 4.59
N PHE A 78 -0.43 -11.21 5.66
CA PHE A 78 0.86 -11.84 5.89
C PHE A 78 0.77 -12.81 7.04
N LYS A 79 1.23 -14.04 6.82
CA LYS A 79 1.50 -15.00 7.89
C LYS A 79 2.95 -14.86 8.30
N LEU A 80 3.18 -14.44 9.54
CA LEU A 80 4.54 -14.26 10.06
C LEU A 80 5.10 -15.59 10.60
N ASP A 81 6.40 -15.80 10.39
CA ASP A 81 7.08 -17.01 10.83
C ASP A 81 7.17 -17.07 12.36
N GLN A 82 6.79 -18.21 12.95
CA GLN A 82 6.72 -18.41 14.40
C GLN A 82 8.04 -18.88 15.04
N SER A 83 9.07 -19.15 14.23
CA SER A 83 10.37 -19.62 14.71
C SER A 83 10.93 -18.67 15.78
N PRO A 84 11.47 -19.18 16.90
CA PRO A 84 12.03 -18.34 17.96
C PRO A 84 13.13 -17.41 17.47
N GLY A 85 13.91 -17.85 16.48
CA GLY A 85 14.98 -17.06 15.87
C GLY A 85 14.52 -15.89 15.00
N LEU A 86 13.21 -15.65 14.85
CA LEU A 86 12.61 -14.54 14.09
C LEU A 86 11.74 -13.61 14.96
N ALA A 87 11.84 -13.75 16.28
CA ALA A 87 10.97 -13.04 17.22
C ALA A 87 11.11 -11.52 17.14
N LYS A 88 12.30 -10.97 16.87
CA LYS A 88 12.50 -9.51 16.80
C LYS A 88 11.90 -8.93 15.53
N SER A 89 12.16 -9.54 14.37
CA SER A 89 11.63 -9.07 13.09
C SER A 89 10.10 -9.15 13.10
N ARG A 90 9.54 -10.28 13.60
CA ARG A 90 8.10 -10.47 13.78
C ARG A 90 7.49 -9.42 14.70
N ALA A 91 8.02 -9.25 15.92
CA ALA A 91 7.47 -8.31 16.89
C ALA A 91 7.58 -6.85 16.43
N ASN A 92 8.66 -6.50 15.74
CA ASN A 92 8.83 -5.19 15.12
C ASN A 92 7.75 -4.93 14.06
N PHE A 93 7.56 -5.85 13.12
CA PHE A 93 6.56 -5.68 12.06
C PHE A 93 5.14 -5.62 12.62
N ILE A 94 4.77 -6.51 13.56
CA ILE A 94 3.46 -6.49 14.23
C ILE A 94 3.21 -5.13 14.88
N ALA A 95 4.15 -4.65 15.69
CA ALA A 95 3.99 -3.39 16.40
C ALA A 95 3.91 -2.18 15.47
N LEU A 96 4.58 -2.23 14.31
CA LEU A 96 4.46 -1.22 13.27
C LEU A 96 3.15 -1.35 12.47
N CYS A 97 2.55 -2.53 12.36
CA CYS A 97 1.19 -2.68 11.84
C CYS A 97 0.13 -2.15 12.82
N THR A 98 0.29 -2.36 14.14
CA THR A 98 -0.69 -1.94 15.16
C THR A 98 -0.51 -0.49 15.63
N GLY A 99 0.69 0.08 15.47
CA GLY A 99 1.01 1.41 15.96
C GLY A 99 1.12 1.50 17.50
N GLU A 100 1.25 0.37 18.19
CA GLU A 100 1.17 0.25 19.66
C GLU A 100 2.37 0.84 20.41
N LYS A 101 3.47 1.12 19.71
CA LYS A 101 4.73 1.60 20.30
C LYS A 101 4.88 3.13 20.30
N GLY A 102 3.84 3.86 19.92
CA GLY A 102 3.81 5.32 20.03
C GLY A 102 4.63 6.03 18.95
N THR A 103 5.50 6.94 19.35
CA THR A 103 6.26 7.84 18.47
C THR A 103 7.69 7.35 18.21
N CYS A 104 8.24 7.75 17.06
CA CYS A 104 9.64 7.52 16.73
C CYS A 104 10.55 8.38 17.61
N LYS A 105 11.62 7.81 18.16
CA LYS A 105 12.58 8.54 19.01
C LYS A 105 13.44 9.51 18.19
N ASN A 106 13.80 9.13 16.96
CA ASN A 106 14.65 9.94 16.08
C ASN A 106 13.86 10.83 15.12
N ALA A 107 12.52 10.75 15.14
CA ALA A 107 11.61 11.61 14.39
C ALA A 107 10.35 11.90 15.22
N PRO A 108 10.41 12.83 16.18
CA PRO A 108 9.38 12.98 17.23
C PRO A 108 7.95 13.25 16.72
N ASN A 109 7.82 13.83 15.52
CA ASN A 109 6.53 14.10 14.87
C ASN A 109 5.99 12.92 14.04
N LYS A 110 6.64 11.76 14.12
CA LYS A 110 6.30 10.55 13.38
C LYS A 110 5.95 9.42 14.34
N ARG A 111 5.06 8.53 13.89
CA ARG A 111 4.62 7.37 14.66
C ARG A 111 5.38 6.12 14.22
N LEU A 112 5.61 5.21 15.14
CA LEU A 112 6.02 3.84 14.84
C LEU A 112 4.80 3.07 14.32
N HIS A 113 4.33 3.41 13.11
CA HIS A 113 3.11 2.88 12.51
C HIS A 113 3.20 2.92 10.98
N TYR A 114 2.74 1.87 10.29
CA TYR A 114 2.72 1.79 8.83
C TYR A 114 1.57 2.54 8.18
N LEU A 115 0.52 2.91 8.93
CA LEU A 115 -0.57 3.73 8.42
C LEU A 115 -0.05 5.01 7.76
N ASP A 116 -0.54 5.29 6.55
CA ASP A 116 -0.17 6.41 5.69
C ASP A 116 1.30 6.41 5.24
N THR A 117 2.03 5.31 5.43
CA THR A 117 3.41 5.21 4.91
C THR A 117 3.43 4.83 3.43
N PRO A 118 4.29 5.47 2.62
CA PRO A 118 4.42 5.12 1.22
C PRO A 118 5.09 3.75 0.99
N VAL A 119 4.61 3.04 -0.04
CA VAL A 119 5.41 2.02 -0.73
C VAL A 119 6.28 2.76 -1.73
N HIS A 120 7.37 3.34 -1.21
CA HIS A 120 8.17 4.36 -1.88
C HIS A 120 9.00 3.83 -3.05
N ARG A 121 9.22 2.51 -3.13
CA ARG A 121 10.02 1.90 -4.19
C ARG A 121 9.41 0.58 -4.66
N ILE A 122 9.03 0.50 -5.93
CA ILE A 122 8.56 -0.71 -6.59
C ILE A 122 9.37 -0.91 -7.87
N VAL A 123 10.09 -2.03 -7.96
CA VAL A 123 10.82 -2.43 -9.16
C VAL A 123 10.08 -3.58 -9.81
N LYS A 124 9.60 -3.33 -11.04
CA LYS A 124 8.81 -4.28 -11.81
C LYS A 124 9.51 -5.62 -12.00
N GLY A 125 8.79 -6.71 -11.75
CA GLY A 125 9.28 -8.07 -11.74
C GLY A 125 10.39 -8.29 -10.72
N PHE A 126 10.38 -7.61 -9.57
CA PHE A 126 11.37 -7.80 -8.53
C PHE A 126 10.80 -7.65 -7.11
N VAL A 127 10.60 -6.44 -6.61
CA VAL A 127 10.16 -6.17 -5.23
C VAL A 127 9.33 -4.90 -5.11
N ALA A 128 8.39 -4.88 -4.16
CA ALA A 128 7.75 -3.68 -3.64
C ALA A 128 8.27 -3.41 -2.22
N GLN A 129 8.83 -2.23 -1.98
CA GLN A 129 9.47 -1.81 -0.75
C GLN A 129 8.74 -0.62 -0.13
N GLY A 130 8.48 -0.73 1.18
CA GLY A 130 7.77 0.27 1.97
C GLY A 130 8.30 0.33 3.42
N GLY A 131 7.53 0.96 4.29
CA GLY A 131 7.81 0.96 5.73
C GLY A 131 8.88 1.96 6.18
N ASP A 132 9.18 2.99 5.38
CA ASP A 132 9.91 4.16 5.89
C ASP A 132 8.94 5.05 6.68
N VAL A 133 8.83 4.77 7.98
CA VAL A 133 7.90 5.46 8.89
C VAL A 133 8.32 6.88 9.25
N THR A 134 9.54 7.30 8.90
CA THR A 134 10.07 8.62 9.30
C THR A 134 10.09 9.61 8.15
N ARG A 135 10.52 9.22 6.96
CA ARG A 135 10.65 10.10 5.78
C ARG A 135 9.76 9.70 4.61
N GLY A 136 9.44 8.42 4.50
CA GLY A 136 8.60 7.88 3.42
C GLY A 136 9.28 7.84 2.05
N ASP A 137 10.60 8.00 1.97
CA ASP A 137 11.36 8.06 0.71
C ASP A 137 12.45 6.96 0.61
N GLY A 138 12.59 6.14 1.65
CA GLY A 138 13.57 5.05 1.73
C GLY A 138 14.87 5.45 2.42
N SER A 139 15.09 6.74 2.71
CA SER A 139 16.27 7.21 3.46
C SER A 139 16.10 7.17 4.99
N GLY A 140 14.88 6.88 5.46
CA GLY A 140 14.52 6.85 6.87
C GLY A 140 14.22 5.45 7.43
N GLY A 141 13.27 5.42 8.36
CA GLY A 141 12.86 4.27 9.14
C GLY A 141 13.43 4.23 10.56
N GLU A 142 12.69 3.58 11.45
CA GLU A 142 13.08 3.34 12.84
C GLU A 142 12.37 2.09 13.35
N SER A 143 13.11 1.17 13.97
CA SER A 143 12.49 0.00 14.60
C SER A 143 11.87 0.34 15.95
N ILE A 144 11.03 -0.55 16.47
CA ILE A 144 10.48 -0.40 17.83
C ILE A 144 11.53 -0.50 18.94
N TYR A 145 12.75 -0.92 18.59
CA TYR A 145 13.88 -1.05 19.51
C TYR A 145 14.82 0.18 19.48
N GLY A 146 14.51 1.20 18.67
CA GLY A 146 15.39 2.31 18.32
C GLY A 146 15.77 2.26 16.84
N LYS A 147 16.90 2.86 16.45
CA LYS A 147 17.26 3.02 15.03
C LYS A 147 17.27 1.70 14.25
N ASN A 148 18.20 0.79 14.59
CA ASN A 148 18.40 -0.48 13.89
C ASN A 148 18.45 -1.67 14.86
N PHE A 149 18.21 -2.88 14.35
CA PHE A 149 18.48 -4.15 15.02
C PHE A 149 19.18 -5.17 14.11
N ASN A 150 19.84 -6.15 14.74
CA ASN A 150 20.68 -7.14 14.07
C ASN A 150 19.89 -8.13 13.22
N ASP A 151 20.58 -8.75 12.25
CA ASP A 151 20.01 -9.79 11.42
C ASP A 151 19.71 -11.06 12.24
N GLU A 152 18.51 -11.59 12.05
CA GLU A 152 18.09 -12.87 12.60
C GLU A 152 18.49 -14.00 11.63
N LYS A 153 19.51 -14.78 12.02
CA LYS A 153 20.18 -15.76 11.14
C LYS A 153 19.23 -16.77 10.51
N ASP A 154 18.14 -17.13 11.18
CA ASP A 154 17.20 -18.11 10.65
C ASP A 154 16.43 -17.55 9.44
N GLY A 155 16.17 -16.25 9.40
CA GLY A 155 15.60 -15.59 8.23
C GLY A 155 16.58 -15.47 7.06
N LEU A 156 17.88 -15.33 7.34
CA LEU A 156 18.91 -15.30 6.28
C LEU A 156 19.06 -16.64 5.56
N LYS A 157 18.74 -17.77 6.23
CA LYS A 157 18.83 -19.12 5.64
C LYS A 157 17.64 -19.46 4.76
N LYS A 158 16.54 -18.70 4.84
CA LYS A 158 15.33 -18.96 4.08
C LYS A 158 15.53 -18.58 2.61
N LYS A 159 14.98 -19.40 1.73
CA LYS A 159 14.85 -19.07 0.30
C LYS A 159 13.66 -18.15 0.11
N MET A 160 13.83 -17.12 -0.70
CA MET A 160 12.74 -16.25 -1.12
C MET A 160 11.95 -16.87 -2.26
N HIS A 161 10.67 -16.52 -2.34
CA HIS A 161 9.77 -16.77 -3.47
C HIS A 161 8.82 -15.56 -3.64
N ARG A 162 8.03 -15.52 -4.71
CA ARG A 162 6.99 -14.48 -4.84
C ARG A 162 6.06 -14.50 -3.62
N GLY A 163 5.80 -13.32 -3.05
CA GLY A 163 5.04 -13.15 -1.83
C GLY A 163 5.83 -13.26 -0.53
N SER A 164 7.13 -13.61 -0.55
CA SER A 164 7.95 -13.55 0.67
C SER A 164 8.05 -12.12 1.20
N LEU A 165 7.91 -11.98 2.51
CA LEU A 165 8.09 -10.74 3.27
C LEU A 165 9.47 -10.74 3.95
N ALA A 166 10.27 -9.70 3.68
CA ALA A 166 11.63 -9.61 4.20
C ALA A 166 11.99 -8.19 4.66
N MET A 167 12.95 -8.09 5.58
CA MET A 167 13.45 -6.81 6.06
C MET A 167 14.30 -6.13 4.98
N ALA A 168 14.01 -4.88 4.66
CA ALA A 168 14.93 -4.05 3.90
C ALA A 168 16.03 -3.53 4.83
N ASN A 169 17.26 -3.45 4.34
CA ASN A 169 18.41 -3.02 5.13
C ASN A 169 19.43 -2.27 4.24
N SER A 170 20.33 -1.52 4.86
CA SER A 170 21.45 -0.81 4.20
C SER A 170 22.78 -1.54 4.40
N GLY A 171 22.73 -2.85 4.64
CA GLY A 171 23.87 -3.69 4.98
C GLY A 171 23.61 -4.54 6.22
N LYS A 172 24.62 -5.33 6.58
CA LYS A 172 24.53 -6.27 7.71
C LYS A 172 24.08 -5.58 9.00
N ASN A 173 23.15 -6.19 9.72
CA ASN A 173 22.64 -5.72 11.01
C ASN A 173 22.03 -4.31 11.01
N SER A 174 21.35 -3.93 9.92
CA SER A 174 20.75 -2.60 9.78
C SER A 174 19.23 -2.63 9.56
N ASN A 175 18.56 -3.67 10.07
CA ASN A 175 17.11 -3.78 9.98
C ASN A 175 16.44 -2.68 10.81
N SER A 176 15.42 -2.02 10.27
CA SER A 176 14.68 -0.94 10.94
C SER A 176 13.16 -1.18 10.82
N SER A 177 12.41 -0.25 10.23
CA SER A 177 10.99 -0.41 9.91
C SER A 177 10.75 -0.82 8.46
N GLN A 178 11.72 -0.64 7.57
CA GLN A 178 11.51 -0.88 6.15
C GLN A 178 11.44 -2.39 5.84
N TYR A 179 10.53 -2.74 4.94
CA TYR A 179 10.31 -4.10 4.46
C TYR A 179 10.17 -4.11 2.95
N PHE A 180 10.30 -5.28 2.34
CA PHE A 180 9.87 -5.50 0.98
C PHE A 180 9.08 -6.81 0.84
N VAL A 181 8.21 -6.83 -0.15
CA VAL A 181 7.50 -8.02 -0.62
C VAL A 181 8.04 -8.38 -2.00
N VAL A 182 8.34 -9.66 -2.19
CA VAL A 182 8.88 -10.17 -3.46
C VAL A 182 7.76 -10.30 -4.49
N LEU A 183 7.98 -9.75 -5.69
CA LEU A 183 7.01 -9.74 -6.80
C LEU A 183 7.35 -10.74 -7.91
N THR A 184 8.48 -11.42 -7.81
CA THR A 184 9.02 -12.28 -8.88
C THR A 184 9.19 -13.73 -8.46
N ASP A 185 9.00 -14.63 -9.42
CA ASP A 185 9.35 -16.05 -9.33
C ASP A 185 10.63 -16.38 -10.13
N ASP A 186 11.36 -15.36 -10.60
CA ASP A 186 12.63 -15.54 -11.33
C ASP A 186 13.74 -15.95 -10.36
N GLU A 187 14.16 -17.22 -10.46
CA GLU A 187 15.22 -17.81 -9.64
C GLU A 187 16.55 -17.03 -9.69
N VAL A 188 16.91 -16.43 -10.82
CA VAL A 188 18.15 -15.65 -10.93
C VAL A 188 18.05 -14.38 -10.09
N LYS A 189 16.89 -13.71 -10.08
CA LYS A 189 16.65 -12.54 -9.22
C LYS A 189 16.54 -12.93 -7.76
N LEU A 190 15.83 -14.00 -7.43
CA LEU A 190 15.68 -14.51 -6.05
C LEU A 190 17.05 -14.85 -5.45
N ASN A 191 17.91 -15.54 -6.21
CA ASN A 191 19.25 -15.92 -5.76
C ASN A 191 20.17 -14.72 -5.46
N LYS A 192 19.92 -13.54 -6.05
CA LYS A 192 20.68 -12.32 -5.72
C LYS A 192 20.35 -11.78 -4.32
N MET A 193 19.18 -12.11 -3.77
CA MET A 193 18.69 -11.64 -2.47
C MET A 193 18.86 -12.66 -1.34
N ASN A 194 18.90 -13.95 -1.66
CA ASN A 194 19.09 -15.03 -0.70
C ASN A 194 20.34 -14.79 0.17
N GLY A 195 20.21 -14.98 1.49
CA GLY A 195 21.30 -14.77 2.45
C GLY A 195 21.58 -13.33 2.88
N LYS A 196 20.94 -12.32 2.27
CA LYS A 196 21.21 -10.89 2.53
C LYS A 196 20.13 -10.18 3.35
N TYR A 197 18.91 -10.69 3.30
CA TYR A 197 17.76 -10.09 3.96
C TYR A 197 17.05 -11.12 4.81
N VAL A 198 16.58 -10.71 5.98
CA VAL A 198 15.87 -11.58 6.90
C VAL A 198 14.46 -11.79 6.36
N VAL A 199 14.15 -12.99 5.86
CA VAL A 199 12.78 -13.39 5.51
C VAL A 199 12.04 -13.79 6.79
N PHE A 200 10.89 -13.19 7.06
CA PHE A 200 10.19 -13.37 8.34
C PHE A 200 8.68 -13.60 8.21
N GLY A 201 8.15 -13.73 7.00
CA GLY A 201 6.76 -14.10 6.76
C GLY A 201 6.46 -14.19 5.27
N ASP A 202 5.22 -14.49 4.94
CA ASP A 202 4.76 -14.69 3.57
C ASP A 202 3.34 -14.13 3.40
N VAL A 203 3.06 -13.58 2.22
CA VAL A 203 1.70 -13.25 1.78
C VAL A 203 0.89 -14.54 1.67
N VAL A 204 -0.27 -14.57 2.33
CA VAL A 204 -1.23 -15.69 2.29
C VAL A 204 -2.58 -15.30 1.69
N GLN A 205 -2.87 -13.99 1.57
CA GLN A 205 -4.02 -13.47 0.83
C GLN A 205 -3.65 -12.14 0.16
N GLY A 206 -4.32 -11.82 -0.96
CA GLY A 206 -4.08 -10.59 -1.72
C GLY A 206 -2.98 -10.72 -2.79
N HIS A 207 -2.80 -11.91 -3.38
CA HIS A 207 -1.81 -12.09 -4.45
C HIS A 207 -2.11 -11.21 -5.69
N ASP A 208 -3.37 -10.85 -5.93
CA ASP A 208 -3.77 -9.90 -6.96
C ASP A 208 -3.28 -8.47 -6.66
N VAL A 209 -3.10 -8.13 -5.37
CA VAL A 209 -2.51 -6.85 -4.95
C VAL A 209 -1.02 -6.81 -5.30
N LEU A 210 -0.32 -7.96 -5.29
CA LEU A 210 1.07 -8.03 -5.76
C LEU A 210 1.18 -7.70 -7.24
N ASP A 211 0.24 -8.18 -8.06
CA ASP A 211 0.19 -7.87 -9.49
C ASP A 211 -0.08 -6.39 -9.72
N LYS A 212 -1.05 -5.80 -9.01
CA LYS A 212 -1.35 -4.35 -9.08
C LYS A 212 -0.16 -3.50 -8.64
N LEU A 213 0.59 -3.92 -7.62
CA LEU A 213 1.83 -3.27 -7.21
C LEU A 213 2.87 -3.34 -8.34
N ASP A 214 3.08 -4.52 -8.93
CA ASP A 214 4.06 -4.72 -10.00
C ASP A 214 3.74 -3.89 -11.26
N GLU A 215 2.46 -3.75 -11.59
CA GLU A 215 1.97 -2.95 -12.71
C GLU A 215 2.35 -1.46 -12.60
N VAL A 216 2.32 -0.90 -11.39
CA VAL A 216 2.73 0.49 -11.12
C VAL A 216 4.21 0.63 -10.79
N GLY A 217 4.98 -0.45 -10.92
CA GLY A 217 6.42 -0.47 -10.71
C GLY A 217 7.16 0.53 -11.60
N GLY A 218 8.11 1.25 -10.99
CA GLY A 218 8.95 2.24 -11.64
C GLY A 218 10.06 1.64 -12.51
N GLY A 219 10.70 2.52 -13.28
CA GLY A 219 11.91 2.21 -14.05
C GLY A 219 13.15 2.05 -13.17
N ALA A 220 14.28 2.60 -13.59
CA ALA A 220 15.58 2.35 -12.97
C ALA A 220 15.69 2.80 -11.49
N ASP A 221 14.95 3.82 -11.07
CA ASP A 221 14.92 4.32 -9.68
C ASP A 221 13.92 3.56 -8.79
N GLY A 222 13.05 2.74 -9.39
CA GLY A 222 11.96 2.04 -8.71
C GLY A 222 10.87 2.97 -8.18
N LYS A 223 10.79 4.24 -8.60
CA LYS A 223 9.73 5.13 -8.16
C LYS A 223 8.39 4.73 -8.81
N PRO A 224 7.33 4.45 -8.04
CA PRO A 224 6.04 4.05 -8.60
C PRO A 224 5.46 5.10 -9.57
N SER A 225 4.77 4.65 -10.62
CA SER A 225 4.11 5.53 -11.60
C SER A 225 2.89 6.26 -11.03
N LEU A 226 2.26 5.67 -10.01
CA LEU A 226 1.19 6.26 -9.21
C LEU A 226 1.59 6.20 -7.73
N PRO A 227 1.16 7.16 -6.88
CA PRO A 227 1.38 7.06 -5.45
C PRO A 227 0.79 5.76 -4.89
N VAL A 228 1.56 5.08 -4.04
CA VAL A 228 1.15 3.85 -3.36
C VAL A 228 1.42 3.99 -1.87
N TRP A 229 0.43 3.66 -1.03
CA TRP A 229 0.57 3.75 0.42
C TRP A 229 -0.28 2.71 1.14
N VAL A 230 0.05 2.51 2.42
CA VAL A 230 -0.74 1.69 3.34
C VAL A 230 -1.88 2.54 3.90
N SER A 231 -3.12 2.27 3.50
CA SER A 231 -4.31 3.01 3.94
C SER A 231 -4.89 2.51 5.26
N ALA A 232 -4.64 1.24 5.59
CA ALA A 232 -4.99 0.64 6.87
C ALA A 232 -4.05 -0.55 7.15
N CYS A 233 -3.78 -0.82 8.42
CA CYS A 233 -2.96 -1.97 8.81
C CYS A 233 -3.29 -2.42 10.23
N GLY A 234 -2.93 -3.66 10.54
CA GLY A 234 -3.13 -4.20 11.88
C GLY A 234 -2.95 -5.70 11.97
N MET A 235 -3.38 -6.25 13.10
CA MET A 235 -3.58 -7.69 13.29
C MET A 235 -4.88 -8.12 12.60
N CYS A 236 -4.90 -9.35 12.06
CA CYS A 236 -6.13 -9.98 11.56
C CYS A 236 -7.03 -10.48 12.69
#